data_AF-A0A4S4KWD6-F1
#
_entry.id   AF-A0A4S4KWD6-F1
#
_cell.length_a   1.000
_cell.length_b   1.000
_cell.length_c   1.000
_cell.angle_alpha   90.00
_cell.angle_beta   90.00
_cell.angle_gamma   90.00
#
_symmetry.space_group_name_H-M   'P 1'
#
loop_
_entity.id
_entity.type
_entity.pdbx_description
1 polymer ?
#
loop_
_entity_poly.entity_id
_entity_poly.type
_entity_poly.pdbx_seq_one_letter_code
_entity_poly.pdbx_strand_id
1 'polypeptide(L)'
;MSRLYRAPSPAALASFSQMQTFGVGSSSVEKEMIALNMVTMFDNCVGLLPVDYRDRLRPEFSFLTSLVSKEASVYESLQKLCHHKAVGSWPPQLNGVRVPNFQLTKEFGGNSQQYTQRLTQLTMGYKTEALDTAIMMKSAEHEYLGGQLLTEAYSPPLIAKIKEHFKSTVEPSAKVPTLDRSGAITGFSVNPGSKREYERVIRDVSAFAGRVIYLQREVERKRAEKSAKKSSLKDQADVEMGDVSLSTSSVGDQVRAEIAKLGIVPKGKAESSATGKKSGTGTTSSTKNRQLPKPLGKSSQAAQARKRAHIKAMRDEAKARKGDAKGKGKDKAATPAQSGSSSLGKRHKRTDSNATASGKAKKTRTSK
;
A
#
# COMPACT_ATOMS: atom_id res chain seq x y z
N MET A 1 -34.75 -15.92 5.35
CA MET A 1 -33.71 -14.92 5.70
C MET A 1 -34.04 -13.61 5.00
N SER A 2 -34.70 -12.69 5.71
CA SER A 2 -35.21 -11.44 5.16
C SER A 2 -34.08 -10.41 5.03
N ARG A 3 -33.68 -10.06 3.80
CA ARG A 3 -32.76 -8.95 3.56
C ARG A 3 -33.54 -7.64 3.68
N LEU A 4 -33.26 -6.88 4.73
CA LEU A 4 -33.73 -5.50 4.86
C LEU A 4 -33.12 -4.67 3.74
N TYR A 5 -33.92 -4.28 2.75
CA TYR A 5 -33.56 -3.27 1.77
C TYR A 5 -33.38 -1.94 2.49
N ARG A 6 -32.14 -1.47 2.59
CA ARG A 6 -31.84 -0.13 3.08
C ARG A 6 -32.31 0.86 2.00
N ALA A 7 -33.33 1.65 2.32
CA ALA A 7 -33.82 2.69 1.44
C ALA A 7 -32.68 3.66 1.07
N PRO A 8 -32.58 4.11 -0.20
CA PRO A 8 -31.63 5.14 -0.60
C PRO A 8 -31.92 6.44 0.18
N SER A 9 -30.86 7.20 0.50
CA SER A 9 -31.02 8.41 1.30
C SER A 9 -31.88 9.45 0.56
N PRO A 10 -32.60 10.33 1.29
CA PRO A 10 -33.38 11.41 0.68
C PRO A 10 -32.55 12.31 -0.25
N ALA A 11 -31.25 12.45 -0.02
CA ALA A 11 -30.35 13.18 -0.90
C ALA A 11 -30.13 12.48 -2.25
N ALA A 12 -30.08 11.14 -2.28
CA ALA A 12 -29.97 10.38 -3.52
C ALA A 12 -31.28 10.43 -4.34
N LEU A 13 -32.43 10.46 -3.67
CA LEU A 13 -33.74 10.66 -4.31
C LEU A 13 -33.93 12.09 -4.81
N ALA A 14 -33.45 13.09 -4.06
CA ALA A 14 -33.50 14.50 -4.46
C ALA A 14 -32.64 14.78 -5.70
N SER A 15 -31.45 14.19 -5.81
CA SER A 15 -30.61 14.29 -7.01
C SER A 15 -31.27 13.65 -8.23
N PHE A 16 -32.03 12.56 -8.05
CA PHE A 16 -32.78 11.91 -9.13
C PHE A 16 -34.00 12.73 -9.56
N SER A 17 -34.68 13.37 -8.60
CA SER A 17 -35.83 14.24 -8.86
C SER A 17 -35.44 15.56 -9.55
N GLN A 18 -34.28 16.15 -9.21
CA GLN A 18 -33.77 17.34 -9.90
C GLN A 18 -33.28 17.08 -11.34
N MET A 19 -32.99 15.84 -11.73
CA MET A 19 -32.68 15.50 -13.13
C MET A 19 -33.92 15.46 -14.03
N GLN A 20 -35.14 15.36 -13.47
CA GLN A 20 -36.37 15.39 -14.28
C GLN A 20 -36.78 16.83 -14.67
N THR A 21 -36.24 17.86 -14.01
CA THR A 21 -36.61 19.26 -14.26
C THR A 21 -35.70 20.00 -15.25
N PHE A 22 -34.65 19.35 -15.80
CA PHE A 22 -33.86 19.94 -16.88
C PHE A 22 -34.41 19.50 -18.26
N GLY A 23 -35.08 20.45 -18.91
CA GLY A 23 -35.13 20.60 -20.37
C GLY A 23 -35.80 19.48 -21.16
N VAL A 24 -36.99 19.79 -21.69
CA VAL A 24 -37.58 19.14 -22.86
C VAL A 24 -36.61 19.34 -24.04
N GLY A 25 -35.74 18.35 -24.31
CA GLY A 25 -34.82 18.38 -25.45
C GLY A 25 -33.49 17.63 -25.27
N SER A 26 -33.05 17.36 -24.04
CA SER A 26 -31.78 16.64 -23.82
C SER A 26 -31.96 15.14 -24.00
N SER A 27 -31.15 14.54 -24.88
CA SER A 27 -31.18 13.10 -25.13
C SER A 27 -30.84 12.30 -23.85
N SER A 28 -31.40 11.10 -23.70
CA SER A 28 -31.15 10.22 -22.53
C SER A 28 -29.64 10.02 -22.23
N VAL A 29 -28.81 10.11 -23.28
CA VAL A 29 -27.36 9.99 -23.22
C VAL A 29 -26.69 11.17 -22.50
N GLU A 30 -27.10 12.41 -22.79
CA GLU A 30 -26.55 13.60 -22.13
C GLU A 30 -26.86 13.60 -20.64
N LYS A 31 -28.08 13.22 -20.27
CA LYS A 31 -28.48 13.11 -18.85
C LYS A 31 -27.61 12.11 -18.10
N GLU A 32 -27.33 10.95 -18.67
CA GLU A 32 -26.46 9.95 -18.03
C GLU A 32 -25.00 10.38 -17.95
N MET A 33 -24.46 11.07 -18.95
CA MET A 33 -23.10 11.63 -18.88
C MET A 33 -22.99 12.73 -17.82
N ILE A 34 -24.03 13.58 -17.68
CA ILE A 34 -24.12 14.55 -16.59
C ILE A 34 -24.19 13.83 -15.24
N ALA A 35 -25.02 12.80 -15.10
CA ALA A 35 -25.10 12.01 -13.87
C ALA A 35 -23.75 11.39 -13.50
N LEU A 36 -23.05 10.80 -14.47
CA LEU A 36 -21.73 10.20 -14.28
C LEU A 36 -20.71 11.22 -13.75
N ASN A 37 -20.73 12.44 -14.27
CA ASN A 37 -19.86 13.52 -13.81
C ASN A 37 -20.16 13.99 -12.38
N MET A 38 -21.40 13.82 -11.91
CA MET A 38 -21.79 14.15 -10.53
C MET A 38 -21.48 13.04 -9.53
N VAL A 39 -21.18 11.81 -9.99
CA VAL A 39 -20.89 10.68 -9.11
C VAL A 39 -19.58 10.90 -8.35
N THR A 40 -19.61 10.78 -7.03
CA THR A 40 -18.44 10.91 -6.15
C THR A 40 -17.92 9.60 -5.57
N MET A 41 -18.64 8.49 -5.79
CA MET A 41 -18.35 7.19 -5.19
C MET A 41 -18.27 6.09 -6.25
N PHE A 42 -17.36 5.13 -6.05
CA PHE A 42 -17.18 3.98 -6.93
C PHE A 42 -18.48 3.18 -7.15
N ASP A 43 -19.17 2.82 -6.06
CA ASP A 43 -20.40 2.01 -6.16
C ASP A 43 -21.52 2.71 -6.91
N ASN A 44 -21.61 4.03 -6.80
CA ASN A 44 -22.59 4.82 -7.55
C ASN A 44 -22.23 4.85 -9.04
N CYS A 45 -20.94 4.84 -9.38
CA CYS A 45 -20.48 4.81 -10.77
C CYS A 45 -20.84 3.47 -11.42
N VAL A 46 -20.60 2.37 -10.70
CA VAL A 46 -21.01 1.02 -11.13
C VAL A 46 -22.54 0.91 -11.17
N GLY A 47 -23.23 1.51 -10.20
CA GLY A 47 -24.69 1.50 -10.10
C GLY A 47 -25.44 2.24 -11.22
N LEU A 48 -24.73 3.02 -12.04
CA LEU A 48 -25.28 3.66 -13.24
C LEU A 48 -25.20 2.78 -14.49
N LEU A 49 -24.38 1.72 -14.49
CA LEU A 49 -24.33 0.79 -15.62
C LEU A 49 -25.67 0.05 -15.78
N PRO A 50 -26.00 -0.43 -16.98
CA PRO A 50 -26.96 -1.51 -17.21
C PRO A 50 -26.79 -2.72 -16.28
N VAL A 51 -27.89 -3.22 -15.71
CA VAL A 51 -27.89 -4.28 -14.69
C VAL A 51 -27.14 -5.52 -15.15
N ASP A 52 -27.39 -5.95 -16.40
CA ASP A 52 -26.79 -7.16 -16.98
C ASP A 52 -25.26 -7.09 -17.05
N TYR A 53 -24.68 -5.89 -17.11
CA TYR A 53 -23.23 -5.70 -17.27
C TYR A 53 -22.52 -5.31 -15.97
N ARG A 54 -23.25 -4.90 -14.93
CA ARG A 54 -22.69 -4.40 -13.66
C ARG A 54 -21.71 -5.38 -13.03
N ASP A 55 -22.16 -6.61 -12.82
CA ASP A 55 -21.40 -7.62 -12.10
C ASP A 55 -20.16 -8.08 -12.88
N ARG A 56 -20.24 -8.03 -14.22
CA ARG A 56 -19.11 -8.37 -15.07
C ARG A 56 -18.06 -7.26 -15.13
N LEU A 57 -18.48 -5.99 -15.11
CA LEU A 57 -17.58 -4.84 -15.22
C LEU A 57 -17.01 -4.38 -13.86
N ARG A 58 -17.71 -4.65 -12.75
CA ARG A 58 -17.27 -4.26 -11.40
C ARG A 58 -15.84 -4.73 -11.07
N PRO A 59 -15.44 -6.01 -11.32
CA PRO A 59 -14.07 -6.46 -11.07
C PRO A 59 -13.04 -5.71 -11.91
N GLU A 60 -13.37 -5.37 -13.16
CA GLU A 60 -12.47 -4.65 -14.06
C GLU A 60 -12.25 -3.21 -13.60
N PHE A 61 -13.32 -2.53 -13.17
CA PHE A 61 -13.21 -1.20 -12.60
C PHE A 61 -12.43 -1.22 -11.27
N SER A 62 -12.62 -2.25 -10.45
CA SER A 62 -11.81 -2.45 -9.23
C SER A 62 -10.34 -2.74 -9.53
N PHE A 63 -10.03 -3.37 -10.66
CA PHE A 63 -8.66 -3.55 -11.10
C PHE A 63 -8.02 -2.20 -11.47
N LEU A 64 -8.75 -1.33 -12.18
CA LEU A 64 -8.29 0.03 -12.51
C LEU A 64 -8.02 0.87 -11.25
N THR A 65 -8.92 0.85 -10.25
CA THR A 65 -8.68 1.56 -8.98
C THR A 65 -7.44 1.04 -8.25
N SER A 66 -7.22 -0.29 -8.27
CA SER A 66 -6.03 -0.91 -7.69
C SER A 66 -4.75 -0.47 -8.42
N LEU A 67 -4.83 -0.29 -9.74
CA LEU A 67 -3.72 0.16 -10.55
C LEU A 67 -3.36 1.62 -10.25
N VAL A 68 -4.35 2.52 -10.14
CA VAL A 68 -4.15 3.91 -9.68
C VAL A 68 -3.48 3.95 -8.30
N SER A 69 -3.91 3.09 -7.37
CA SER A 69 -3.33 3.04 -6.02
C SER A 69 -1.85 2.61 -6.06
N LYS A 70 -1.49 1.68 -6.95
CA LYS A 70 -0.11 1.27 -7.19
C LYS A 70 0.71 2.40 -7.82
N GLU A 71 0.19 3.06 -8.85
CA GLU A 71 0.80 4.22 -9.51
C GLU A 71 1.16 5.30 -8.46
N ALA A 72 0.21 5.66 -7.60
CA ALA A 72 0.42 6.64 -6.53
C ALA A 72 1.51 6.20 -5.54
N SER A 73 1.51 4.93 -5.11
CA SER A 73 2.54 4.39 -4.21
C SER A 73 3.93 4.38 -4.85
N VAL A 74 4.03 4.09 -6.15
CA VAL A 74 5.31 4.14 -6.88
C VAL A 74 5.78 5.58 -6.98
N TYR A 75 4.88 6.52 -7.31
CA TYR A 75 5.20 7.95 -7.35
C TYR A 75 5.72 8.48 -6.01
N GLU A 76 5.07 8.12 -4.88
CA GLU A 76 5.58 8.49 -3.55
C GLU A 76 6.99 7.93 -3.28
N SER A 77 7.27 6.71 -3.73
CA SER A 77 8.60 6.12 -3.57
C SER A 77 9.66 6.81 -4.44
N LEU A 78 9.30 7.21 -5.65
CA LEU A 78 10.15 8.01 -6.54
C LEU A 78 10.47 9.37 -5.92
N GLN A 79 9.47 10.07 -5.38
CA GLN A 79 9.67 11.36 -4.71
C GLN A 79 10.64 11.26 -3.53
N LYS A 80 10.58 10.17 -2.75
CA LYS A 80 11.55 9.94 -1.66
C LYS A 80 12.98 9.76 -2.16
N LEU A 81 13.18 9.01 -3.26
CA LEU A 81 14.51 8.84 -3.86
C LEU A 81 15.04 10.16 -4.42
N CYS A 82 14.20 10.94 -5.11
CA CYS A 82 14.56 12.27 -5.59
C CYS A 82 14.91 13.21 -4.45
N HIS A 83 14.17 13.16 -3.34
CA HIS A 83 14.48 13.95 -2.15
C HIS A 83 15.83 13.57 -1.54
N HIS A 84 16.16 12.27 -1.44
CA HIS A 84 17.48 11.82 -0.98
C HIS A 84 18.59 12.38 -1.86
N LYS A 85 18.42 12.31 -3.19
CA LYS A 85 19.37 12.89 -4.15
C LYS A 85 19.53 14.40 -3.97
N ALA A 86 18.42 15.14 -3.80
CA ALA A 86 18.43 16.58 -3.63
C ALA A 86 19.13 17.03 -2.34
N VAL A 87 18.95 16.30 -1.24
CA VAL A 87 19.56 16.61 0.07
C VAL A 87 21.00 16.06 0.18
N GLY A 88 21.47 15.27 -0.80
CA GLY A 88 22.78 14.59 -0.72
C GLY A 88 22.82 13.49 0.35
N SER A 89 21.68 12.91 0.69
CA SER A 89 21.54 11.81 1.65
C SER A 89 21.31 10.48 0.93
N TRP A 90 21.45 9.36 1.64
CA TRP A 90 21.31 8.04 1.05
C TRP A 90 20.02 7.35 1.51
N PRO A 91 19.26 6.71 0.60
CA PRO A 91 18.14 5.86 0.99
C PRO A 91 18.65 4.67 1.83
N PRO A 92 17.79 4.04 2.67
CA PRO A 92 18.19 2.98 3.58
C PRO A 92 18.99 1.84 2.93
N GLN A 93 18.67 1.50 1.69
CA GLN A 93 19.31 0.45 0.89
C GLN A 93 20.79 0.77 0.57
N LEU A 94 21.11 2.05 0.35
CA LEU A 94 22.47 2.50 0.02
C LEU A 94 23.24 3.00 1.26
N ASN A 95 22.52 3.46 2.29
CA ASN A 95 23.15 3.91 3.52
C ASN A 95 23.90 2.78 4.25
N GLY A 96 23.44 1.53 4.10
CA GLY A 96 24.10 0.35 4.66
C GLY A 96 25.41 -0.06 3.96
N VAL A 97 25.67 0.43 2.75
CA VAL A 97 26.87 0.08 1.98
C VAL A 97 28.08 0.80 2.57
N ARG A 98 29.03 0.04 3.10
CA ARG A 98 30.25 0.56 3.73
C ARG A 98 31.45 0.37 2.82
N VAL A 99 32.45 1.24 2.98
CA VAL A 99 33.74 1.08 2.32
C VAL A 99 34.37 -0.24 2.81
N PRO A 100 34.79 -1.14 1.91
CA PRO A 100 35.49 -2.35 2.29
C PRO A 100 36.75 -2.02 3.09
N ASN A 101 36.93 -2.71 4.23
CA ASN A 101 38.12 -2.55 5.06
C ASN A 101 38.96 -3.84 4.97
N PHE A 102 40.15 -3.72 4.40
CA PHE A 102 41.11 -4.82 4.29
C PHE A 102 42.12 -4.71 5.42
N GLN A 103 42.40 -5.84 6.08
CA GLN A 103 43.46 -5.90 7.08
C GLN A 103 44.81 -5.79 6.37
N LEU A 104 45.58 -4.76 6.72
CA LEU A 104 46.91 -4.53 6.20
C LEU A 104 47.94 -4.76 7.30
N THR A 105 49.15 -5.15 6.90
CA THR A 105 50.27 -5.27 7.84
C THR A 105 50.62 -3.88 8.39
N LYS A 106 50.97 -3.83 9.68
CA LYS A 106 51.23 -2.59 10.41
C LYS A 106 52.31 -1.72 9.72
N GLU A 107 53.35 -2.37 9.20
CA GLU A 107 54.47 -1.70 8.51
C GLU A 107 54.06 -1.04 7.18
N PHE A 108 52.93 -1.43 6.59
CA PHE A 108 52.45 -0.89 5.33
C PHE A 108 51.45 0.27 5.51
N GLY A 109 51.12 0.65 6.76
CA GLY A 109 50.08 1.63 7.07
C GLY A 109 50.28 2.97 6.36
N GLY A 110 51.51 3.48 6.28
CA GLY A 110 51.84 4.76 5.64
C GLY A 110 51.59 4.81 4.14
N ASN A 111 51.70 3.68 3.43
CA ASN A 111 51.51 3.61 1.97
C ASN A 111 50.07 3.22 1.58
N SER A 112 49.23 2.84 2.55
CA SER A 112 47.87 2.36 2.31
C SER A 112 46.83 3.44 2.03
N GLN A 113 47.17 4.70 2.30
CA GLN A 113 46.20 5.81 2.27
C GLN A 113 45.62 6.04 0.87
N GLN A 114 46.44 5.96 -0.17
CA GLN A 114 46.00 6.11 -1.57
C GLN A 114 44.99 5.03 -1.96
N TYR A 115 45.22 3.78 -1.56
CA TYR A 115 44.30 2.67 -1.84
C TYR A 115 42.99 2.79 -1.06
N THR A 116 43.06 3.22 0.20
CA THR A 116 41.87 3.46 1.03
C THR A 116 41.02 4.61 0.47
N GLN A 117 41.65 5.68 0.00
CA GLN A 117 40.98 6.77 -0.72
C GLN A 117 40.33 6.26 -2.01
N ARG A 118 41.03 5.42 -2.79
CA ARG A 118 40.48 4.82 -4.01
C ARG A 118 39.26 3.94 -3.73
N LEU A 119 39.29 3.12 -2.68
CA LEU A 119 38.14 2.32 -2.25
C LEU A 119 36.96 3.19 -1.80
N THR A 120 37.24 4.30 -1.13
CA THR A 120 36.22 5.28 -0.73
C THR A 120 35.57 5.92 -1.95
N GLN A 121 36.36 6.34 -2.93
CA GLN A 121 35.88 6.89 -4.20
C GLN A 121 35.01 5.89 -4.96
N LEU A 122 35.45 4.64 -5.08
CA LEU A 122 34.68 3.58 -5.74
C LEU A 122 33.35 3.30 -5.03
N THR A 123 33.36 3.27 -3.69
CA THR A 123 32.13 3.06 -2.90
C THR A 123 31.15 4.22 -3.08
N MET A 124 31.64 5.46 -3.09
CA MET A 124 30.82 6.63 -3.32
C MET A 124 30.26 6.67 -4.75
N GLY A 125 31.09 6.36 -5.76
CA GLY A 125 30.68 6.25 -7.15
C GLY A 125 29.57 5.21 -7.35
N TYR A 126 29.71 4.04 -6.74
CA TYR A 126 28.66 3.03 -6.72
C TYR A 126 27.35 3.55 -6.12
N LYS A 127 27.41 4.24 -4.96
CA LYS A 127 26.21 4.78 -4.32
C LYS A 127 25.50 5.81 -5.20
N THR A 128 26.24 6.71 -5.84
CA THR A 128 25.67 7.71 -6.76
C THR A 128 25.00 7.04 -7.96
N GLU A 129 25.70 6.13 -8.64
CA GLU A 129 25.18 5.45 -9.83
C GLU A 129 23.98 4.55 -9.49
N ALA A 130 24.03 3.86 -8.35
CA ALA A 130 22.92 3.03 -7.88
C ALA A 130 21.70 3.87 -7.53
N LEU A 131 21.87 5.05 -6.92
CA LEU A 131 20.75 5.96 -6.63
C LEU A 131 20.12 6.49 -7.93
N ASP A 132 20.94 6.91 -8.88
CA ASP A 132 20.47 7.41 -10.17
C ASP A 132 19.73 6.33 -10.96
N THR A 133 20.28 5.11 -10.98
CA THR A 133 19.63 3.95 -11.60
C THR A 133 18.32 3.60 -10.90
N ALA A 134 18.26 3.67 -9.57
CA ALA A 134 17.02 3.42 -8.83
C ALA A 134 15.94 4.46 -9.15
N ILE A 135 16.31 5.74 -9.31
CA ILE A 135 15.39 6.81 -9.74
C ILE A 135 14.88 6.52 -11.16
N MET A 136 15.76 6.19 -12.10
CA MET A 136 15.36 5.85 -13.48
C MET A 136 14.42 4.66 -13.52
N MET A 137 14.75 3.58 -12.79
CA MET A 137 13.92 2.39 -12.70
C MET A 137 12.52 2.70 -12.14
N LYS A 138 12.44 3.53 -11.10
CA LYS A 138 11.16 3.94 -10.51
C LYS A 138 10.37 4.90 -11.40
N SER A 139 11.05 5.76 -12.16
CA SER A 139 10.41 6.61 -13.18
C SER A 139 9.77 5.76 -14.27
N ALA A 140 10.50 4.79 -14.81
CA ALA A 140 10.01 3.87 -15.83
C ALA A 140 8.83 3.01 -15.31
N GLU A 141 8.88 2.54 -14.06
CA GLU A 141 7.76 1.84 -13.43
C GLU A 141 6.51 2.74 -13.31
N HIS A 142 6.70 4.01 -12.96
CA HIS A 142 5.60 4.98 -12.88
C HIS A 142 4.97 5.23 -14.26
N GLU A 143 5.79 5.45 -15.29
CA GLU A 143 5.34 5.64 -16.67
C GLU A 143 4.61 4.40 -17.21
N TYR A 144 5.12 3.19 -16.93
CA TYR A 144 4.48 1.94 -17.33
C TYR A 144 3.08 1.79 -16.72
N LEU A 145 2.92 2.10 -15.42
CA LEU A 145 1.62 2.08 -14.76
C LEU A 145 0.69 3.17 -15.31
N GLY A 146 1.21 4.39 -15.51
CA GLY A 146 0.46 5.49 -16.12
C GLY A 146 -0.04 5.17 -17.53
N GLY A 147 0.78 4.49 -18.34
CA GLY A 147 0.42 4.01 -19.67
C GLY A 147 -0.75 3.01 -19.68
N GLN A 148 -0.88 2.17 -18.65
CA GLN A 148 -2.02 1.25 -18.51
C GLN A 148 -3.32 1.94 -18.13
N LEU A 149 -3.26 3.16 -17.59
CA LEU A 149 -4.43 3.98 -17.25
C LEU A 149 -4.91 4.85 -18.41
N LEU A 150 -4.25 4.79 -19.56
CA LEU A 150 -4.69 5.47 -20.78
C LEU A 150 -5.91 4.76 -21.39
N THR A 151 -6.82 5.54 -21.96
CA THR A 151 -8.05 5.05 -22.58
C THR A 151 -7.79 3.99 -23.64
N GLU A 152 -6.73 4.19 -24.44
CA GLU A 152 -6.29 3.30 -25.50
C GLU A 152 -5.83 1.94 -24.95
N ALA A 153 -5.30 1.90 -23.73
CA ALA A 153 -4.83 0.69 -23.10
C ALA A 153 -5.96 -0.10 -22.41
N TYR A 154 -6.81 0.57 -21.63
CA TYR A 154 -7.84 -0.13 -20.84
C TYR A 154 -9.15 -0.36 -21.60
N SER A 155 -9.50 0.46 -22.60
CA SER A 155 -10.81 0.38 -23.26
C SER A 155 -10.99 -0.89 -24.12
N PRO A 156 -10.01 -1.28 -24.97
CA PRO A 156 -10.15 -2.48 -25.80
C PRO A 156 -10.46 -3.78 -25.02
N PRO A 157 -9.76 -4.12 -23.91
CA PRO A 157 -10.07 -5.34 -23.17
C PRO A 157 -11.44 -5.28 -22.46
N LEU A 158 -11.90 -4.10 -22.03
CA LEU A 158 -13.25 -3.94 -21.47
C LEU A 158 -14.33 -4.19 -22.52
N ILE A 159 -14.17 -3.58 -23.70
CA ILE A 159 -15.10 -3.77 -24.82
C ILE A 159 -15.13 -5.25 -25.23
N ALA A 160 -13.98 -5.92 -25.28
CA ALA A 160 -13.92 -7.35 -25.59
C ALA A 160 -14.74 -8.19 -24.59
N LYS A 161 -14.64 -7.90 -23.28
CA LYS A 161 -15.43 -8.58 -22.23
C LYS A 161 -16.93 -8.31 -22.36
N ILE A 162 -17.32 -7.09 -22.73
CA ILE A 162 -18.74 -6.74 -22.98
C ILE A 162 -19.28 -7.52 -24.18
N LYS A 163 -18.50 -7.58 -25.26
CA LYS A 163 -18.83 -8.35 -26.48
C LYS A 163 -19.01 -9.83 -26.18
N GLU A 164 -18.09 -10.42 -25.42
CA GLU A 164 -18.16 -11.80 -24.97
C GLU A 164 -19.40 -12.06 -24.11
N HIS A 165 -19.68 -11.19 -23.14
CA HIS A 165 -20.83 -11.33 -22.25
C HIS A 165 -22.17 -11.20 -22.98
N PHE A 166 -22.27 -10.26 -23.92
CA PHE A 166 -23.45 -10.11 -24.75
C PHE A 166 -23.76 -11.40 -25.53
N LYS A 167 -22.77 -11.94 -26.25
CA LYS A 167 -22.96 -13.16 -27.06
C LYS A 167 -23.29 -14.40 -26.23
N SER A 168 -22.64 -14.55 -25.07
CA SER A 168 -22.76 -15.76 -24.25
C SER A 168 -23.99 -15.77 -23.34
N THR A 169 -24.44 -14.60 -22.87
CA THR A 169 -25.44 -14.51 -21.80
C THR A 169 -26.66 -13.69 -22.20
N VAL A 170 -26.46 -12.46 -22.67
CA VAL A 170 -27.57 -11.52 -22.93
C VAL A 170 -28.32 -11.90 -24.20
N GLU A 171 -27.62 -12.19 -25.29
CA GLU A 171 -28.21 -12.51 -26.58
C GLU A 171 -29.08 -13.78 -26.54
N PRO A 172 -28.68 -14.90 -25.89
CA PRO A 172 -29.54 -16.07 -25.76
C PRO A 172 -30.77 -15.84 -24.87
N SER A 173 -30.63 -15.05 -23.80
CA SER A 173 -31.70 -14.80 -22.81
C SER A 173 -32.70 -13.73 -23.26
N ALA A 174 -32.30 -12.82 -24.14
CA ALA A 174 -33.12 -11.71 -24.64
C ALA A 174 -33.87 -12.05 -25.94
N LYS A 175 -34.01 -13.32 -26.32
CA LYS A 175 -34.77 -13.70 -27.51
C LYS A 175 -36.27 -13.60 -27.24
N VAL A 176 -36.96 -12.88 -28.13
CA VAL A 176 -38.41 -12.64 -28.06
C VAL A 176 -39.04 -13.25 -29.33
N PRO A 177 -40.23 -13.87 -29.24
CA PRO A 177 -40.91 -14.38 -30.43
C PRO A 177 -41.23 -13.24 -31.40
N THR A 178 -40.93 -13.47 -32.67
CA THR A 178 -41.35 -12.62 -33.79
C THR A 178 -42.73 -13.09 -34.24
N LEU A 179 -43.70 -12.18 -34.30
CA LEU A 179 -45.07 -12.48 -34.69
C LEU A 179 -45.32 -12.00 -36.12
N ASP A 180 -46.03 -12.80 -36.92
CA ASP A 180 -46.58 -12.38 -38.20
C ASP A 180 -47.83 -11.48 -38.01
N ARG A 181 -48.34 -10.88 -39.09
CA ARG A 181 -49.60 -10.11 -39.11
C ARG A 181 -50.80 -10.93 -38.61
N SER A 182 -50.73 -12.25 -38.71
CA SER A 182 -51.71 -13.21 -38.20
C SER A 182 -51.58 -13.50 -36.70
N GLY A 183 -50.54 -12.99 -36.03
CA GLY A 183 -50.22 -13.32 -34.64
C GLY A 183 -49.51 -14.66 -34.45
N ALA A 184 -49.19 -15.38 -35.53
CA ALA A 184 -48.43 -16.62 -35.47
C ALA A 184 -46.93 -16.35 -35.21
N ILE A 185 -46.29 -17.19 -34.39
CA ILE A 185 -44.85 -17.10 -34.11
C ILE A 185 -44.07 -17.59 -35.34
N THR A 186 -43.33 -16.68 -35.98
CA THR A 186 -42.50 -16.97 -37.16
C THR A 186 -41.04 -17.26 -36.84
N GLY A 187 -40.59 -16.89 -35.63
CA GLY A 187 -39.23 -17.16 -35.18
C GLY A 187 -38.93 -16.47 -33.86
N PHE A 188 -37.65 -16.44 -33.49
CA PHE A 188 -37.15 -15.73 -32.32
C PHE A 188 -36.08 -14.74 -32.75
N SER A 189 -36.25 -13.48 -32.37
CA SER A 189 -35.27 -12.43 -32.63
C SER A 189 -34.78 -11.82 -31.31
N VAL A 190 -33.57 -11.28 -31.31
CA VAL A 190 -33.04 -10.60 -30.12
C VAL A 190 -33.84 -9.34 -29.87
N ASN A 191 -34.25 -9.12 -28.62
CA ASN A 191 -34.94 -7.91 -28.20
C ASN A 191 -34.16 -6.66 -28.67
N PRO A 192 -34.78 -5.78 -29.49
CA PRO A 192 -34.14 -4.53 -29.91
C PRO A 192 -33.67 -3.66 -28.74
N GLY A 193 -34.34 -3.74 -27.58
CA GLY A 193 -33.93 -3.04 -26.36
C GLY A 193 -32.55 -3.49 -25.86
N SER A 194 -32.35 -4.80 -25.71
CA SER A 194 -31.08 -5.37 -25.25
C SER A 194 -29.94 -5.10 -26.22
N LYS A 195 -30.22 -5.07 -27.53
CA LYS A 195 -29.22 -4.68 -28.54
C LYS A 195 -28.82 -3.20 -28.42
N ARG A 196 -29.78 -2.30 -28.23
CA ARG A 196 -29.51 -0.86 -28.02
C ARG A 196 -28.70 -0.62 -26.74
N GLU A 197 -29.03 -1.34 -25.67
CA GLU A 197 -28.31 -1.26 -24.41
C GLU A 197 -26.87 -1.73 -24.55
N TYR A 198 -26.64 -2.86 -25.21
CA TYR A 198 -25.30 -3.34 -25.55
C TYR A 198 -24.46 -2.32 -26.33
N GLU A 199 -25.02 -1.74 -27.41
CA GLU A 199 -24.34 -0.74 -28.23
C GLU A 199 -24.01 0.53 -27.42
N ARG A 200 -24.87 0.89 -26.47
CA ARG A 200 -24.64 1.99 -25.56
C ARG A 200 -23.52 1.69 -24.56
N VAL A 201 -23.52 0.51 -23.93
CA VAL A 201 -22.48 0.12 -22.97
C VAL A 201 -21.10 0.15 -23.63
N ILE A 202 -20.96 -0.35 -24.87
CA ILE A 202 -19.69 -0.31 -25.60
C ILE A 202 -19.19 1.11 -25.83
N ARG A 203 -20.11 2.04 -26.13
CA ARG A 203 -19.77 3.45 -26.38
C ARG A 203 -19.32 4.16 -25.10
N ASP A 204 -20.00 3.88 -23.99
CA ASP A 204 -19.89 4.68 -22.78
C ASP A 204 -18.91 4.07 -21.75
N VAL A 205 -18.52 2.79 -21.88
CA VAL A 205 -17.65 2.08 -20.90
C VAL A 205 -16.33 2.81 -20.64
N SER A 206 -15.77 3.47 -21.66
CA SER A 206 -14.54 4.24 -21.54
C SER A 206 -14.71 5.46 -20.62
N ALA A 207 -15.86 6.13 -20.70
CA ALA A 207 -16.22 7.25 -19.83
C ALA A 207 -16.43 6.79 -18.38
N PHE A 208 -17.12 5.65 -18.18
CA PHE A 208 -17.28 5.05 -16.85
C PHE A 208 -15.93 4.70 -16.21
N ALA A 209 -15.06 4.01 -16.94
CA ALA A 209 -13.72 3.67 -16.49
C ALA A 209 -12.88 4.92 -16.18
N GLY A 210 -12.94 5.94 -17.06
CA GLY A 210 -12.27 7.22 -16.84
C GLY A 210 -12.74 7.92 -15.57
N ARG A 211 -14.06 7.90 -15.29
CA ARG A 211 -14.61 8.45 -14.05
C ARG A 211 -14.13 7.69 -12.81
N VAL A 212 -14.09 6.35 -12.87
CA VAL A 212 -13.55 5.52 -11.78
C VAL A 212 -12.10 5.84 -11.49
N ILE A 213 -11.26 5.96 -12.54
CA ILE A 213 -9.85 6.34 -12.42
C ILE A 213 -9.73 7.73 -11.77
N TYR A 214 -10.51 8.70 -12.23
CA TYR A 214 -10.53 10.05 -11.67
C TYR A 214 -10.88 10.06 -10.18
N LEU A 215 -11.94 9.35 -9.78
CA LEU A 215 -12.35 9.26 -8.38
C LEU A 215 -11.27 8.63 -7.51
N GLN A 216 -10.60 7.58 -7.98
CA GLN A 216 -9.50 6.98 -7.22
C GLN A 216 -8.30 7.93 -7.10
N ARG A 217 -7.98 8.70 -8.15
CA ARG A 217 -6.93 9.73 -8.09
C ARG A 217 -7.26 10.81 -7.06
N GLU A 218 -8.52 11.22 -6.93
CA GLU A 218 -8.97 12.12 -5.86
C GLU A 218 -8.81 11.52 -4.46
N VAL A 219 -9.07 10.22 -4.29
CA VAL A 219 -8.86 9.53 -3.02
C VAL A 219 -7.38 9.53 -2.63
N GLU A 220 -6.48 9.18 -3.56
CA GLU A 220 -5.04 9.17 -3.29
C GLU A 220 -4.48 10.59 -3.07
N ARG A 221 -4.96 11.60 -3.81
CA ARG A 221 -4.61 13.01 -3.57
C ARG A 221 -4.94 13.44 -2.15
N LYS A 222 -6.17 13.19 -1.70
CA LYS A 222 -6.61 13.50 -0.33
C LYS A 222 -5.82 12.71 0.72
N ARG A 223 -5.40 11.49 0.41
CA ARG A 223 -4.53 10.68 1.28
C ARG A 223 -3.14 11.30 1.41
N ALA A 224 -2.55 11.74 0.30
CA ALA A 224 -1.27 12.43 0.27
C ALA A 224 -1.30 13.78 1.00
N GLU A 225 -2.37 14.57 0.84
CA GLU A 225 -2.55 15.82 1.58
C GLU A 225 -2.64 15.59 3.08
N LYS A 226 -3.36 14.54 3.51
CA LYS A 226 -3.46 14.18 4.93
C LYS A 226 -2.12 13.71 5.50
N SER A 227 -1.33 12.95 4.74
CA SER A 227 -0.01 12.51 5.19
C SER A 227 0.98 13.69 5.27
N ALA A 228 0.95 14.62 4.31
CA ALA A 228 1.75 15.84 4.32
C ALA A 228 1.42 16.77 5.50
N LYS A 229 0.12 16.99 5.78
CA LYS A 229 -0.31 17.76 6.97
C LYS A 229 0.14 17.09 8.27
N LYS A 230 0.15 15.76 8.31
CA LYS A 230 0.60 15.02 9.49
C LYS A 230 2.11 15.11 9.68
N SER A 231 2.91 15.09 8.62
CA SER A 231 4.35 15.30 8.73
C SER A 231 4.68 16.72 9.16
N SER A 232 4.04 17.74 8.57
CA SER A 232 4.28 19.14 8.95
C SER A 232 3.95 19.42 10.42
N LEU A 233 2.85 18.87 10.94
CA LEU A 233 2.50 18.97 12.36
C LEU A 233 3.52 18.30 13.27
N LYS A 234 4.11 17.18 12.83
CA LYS A 234 5.16 16.50 13.58
C LYS A 234 6.44 17.34 13.60
N ASP A 235 6.83 17.90 12.46
CA ASP A 235 8.01 18.75 12.37
C ASP A 235 7.87 20.02 13.23
N GLN A 236 6.68 20.63 13.24
CA GLN A 236 6.36 21.75 14.15
C GLN A 236 6.46 21.35 15.62
N ALA A 237 5.90 20.21 16.02
CA ALA A 237 5.97 19.73 17.40
C ALA A 237 7.39 19.35 17.83
N ASP A 238 8.20 18.77 16.94
CA ASP A 238 9.59 18.41 17.21
C ASP A 238 10.45 19.70 17.40
N VAL A 239 10.14 20.79 16.68
CA VAL A 239 10.77 22.11 16.88
C VAL A 239 10.38 22.72 18.23
N GLU A 240 9.09 22.76 18.57
CA GLU A 240 8.61 23.35 19.83
C GLU A 240 9.15 22.60 21.07
N MET A 241 9.26 21.27 21.03
CA MET A 241 9.85 20.48 22.12
C MET A 241 11.38 20.61 22.19
N GLY A 242 12.05 20.86 21.07
CA GLY A 242 13.48 21.17 21.04
C GLY A 242 13.81 22.48 21.77
N ASP A 243 12.96 23.49 21.61
CA ASP A 243 13.14 24.81 22.24
C ASP A 243 12.79 24.81 23.73
N VAL A 244 11.82 24.00 24.15
CA VAL A 244 11.51 23.78 25.57
C VAL A 244 12.63 22.98 26.27
N SER A 245 13.33 22.08 25.57
CA SER A 245 14.45 21.32 26.13
C SER A 245 15.71 22.18 26.37
N LEU A 246 15.89 23.29 25.63
CA LEU A 246 17.03 24.19 25.82
C LEU A 246 16.78 25.25 26.90
N SER A 247 15.52 25.52 27.26
CA SER A 247 15.14 26.54 28.25
C SER A 247 14.93 26.00 29.67
N THR A 248 14.84 24.68 29.88
CA THR A 248 14.65 24.09 31.22
C THR A 248 15.92 24.01 32.07
N SER A 249 17.11 24.12 31.48
CA SER A 249 18.36 24.26 32.24
C SER A 249 18.45 25.62 32.96
N SER A 250 17.91 26.69 32.35
CA SER A 250 17.90 28.04 32.92
C SER A 250 16.98 28.18 34.14
N VAL A 251 15.81 27.52 34.11
CA VAL A 251 14.85 27.58 35.24
C VAL A 251 15.37 26.84 36.48
N GLY A 252 16.06 25.71 36.28
CA GLY A 252 16.67 24.96 37.39
C GLY A 252 17.79 25.73 38.10
N ASP A 253 18.49 26.61 37.38
CA ASP A 253 19.58 27.41 37.93
C ASP A 253 19.08 28.73 38.54
N GLN A 254 17.98 29.31 38.03
CA GLN A 254 17.28 30.42 38.69
C GLN A 254 16.63 29.98 40.02
N VAL A 255 15.95 28.82 40.04
CA VAL A 255 15.36 28.27 41.28
C VAL A 255 16.45 27.88 42.28
N ARG A 256 17.59 27.33 41.84
CA ARG A 256 18.73 27.08 42.73
C ARG A 256 19.38 28.36 43.26
N ALA A 257 19.48 29.40 42.44
CA ALA A 257 19.99 30.70 42.88
C ALA A 257 19.06 31.40 43.88
N GLU A 258 17.74 31.26 43.74
CA GLU A 258 16.76 31.78 44.70
C GLU A 258 16.71 30.96 46.00
N ILE A 259 16.81 29.63 45.93
CA ILE A 259 16.93 28.77 47.12
C ILE A 259 18.23 29.06 47.89
N ALA A 260 19.33 29.32 47.19
CA ALA A 260 20.59 29.73 47.80
C ALA A 260 20.51 31.13 48.45
N LYS A 261 19.77 32.07 47.84
CA LYS A 261 19.50 33.39 48.43
C LYS A 261 18.59 33.34 49.67
N LEU A 262 17.71 32.34 49.76
CA LEU A 262 16.81 32.12 50.90
C LEU A 262 17.46 31.33 52.05
N GLY A 263 18.75 30.96 51.95
CA GLY A 263 19.50 30.37 53.06
C GLY A 263 19.08 28.95 53.46
N ILE A 264 18.30 28.25 52.62
CA ILE A 264 17.86 26.87 52.90
C ILE A 264 18.95 25.91 52.41
N VAL A 265 19.92 25.62 53.28
CA VAL A 265 20.89 24.54 53.07
C VAL A 265 20.15 23.20 53.24
N PRO A 266 20.12 22.31 52.24
CA PRO A 266 19.62 20.95 52.44
C PRO A 266 20.65 20.19 53.30
N LYS A 267 20.29 20.03 54.57
CA LYS A 267 21.05 19.31 55.58
C LYS A 267 20.92 17.81 55.34
N GLY A 268 22.05 17.12 55.24
CA GLY A 268 22.20 15.79 55.83
C GLY A 268 21.88 14.59 54.95
N LYS A 269 22.97 13.97 54.49
CA LYS A 269 23.15 12.54 54.27
C LYS A 269 22.76 11.77 55.55
N ALA A 270 21.93 10.74 55.46
CA ALA A 270 21.79 9.70 56.50
C ALA A 270 21.39 8.35 55.87
N GLU A 271 22.28 7.37 56.00
CA GLU A 271 22.04 5.95 55.81
C GLU A 271 21.32 5.36 57.04
N SER A 272 20.35 4.47 56.82
CA SER A 272 19.99 3.31 57.67
C SER A 272 18.87 2.56 56.94
N SER A 273 19.07 1.30 56.53
CA SER A 273 18.68 0.08 57.27
C SER A 273 17.22 0.09 57.72
N ALA A 274 16.41 -0.97 57.67
CA ALA A 274 16.41 -2.29 57.08
C ALA A 274 14.96 -2.79 57.26
N THR A 275 14.60 -3.87 56.56
CA THR A 275 13.60 -4.89 56.98
C THR A 275 12.13 -4.50 57.19
N GLY A 276 11.23 -5.19 56.48
CA GLY A 276 9.81 -5.25 56.86
C GLY A 276 8.88 -5.88 55.83
N LYS A 277 8.80 -7.20 55.84
CA LYS A 277 8.01 -8.09 54.97
C LYS A 277 6.58 -8.27 55.52
N LYS A 278 5.65 -8.75 54.66
CA LYS A 278 4.30 -9.36 54.89
C LYS A 278 3.11 -8.42 54.67
N SER A 279 2.28 -8.61 53.63
CA SER A 279 1.33 -9.70 53.29
C SER A 279 0.05 -9.67 54.13
N GLY A 280 -1.09 -9.45 53.48
CA GLY A 280 -2.43 -9.62 54.07
C GLY A 280 -3.51 -9.52 52.99
N THR A 281 -4.12 -10.67 52.70
CA THR A 281 -5.12 -10.92 51.65
C THR A 281 -6.52 -10.99 52.28
N GLY A 282 -7.52 -10.40 51.60
CA GLY A 282 -8.94 -10.79 51.66
C GLY A 282 -9.79 -10.21 52.81
N THR A 283 -11.13 -10.06 52.74
CA THR A 283 -12.16 -10.20 51.69
C THR A 283 -13.45 -9.54 52.23
N THR A 284 -14.26 -8.91 51.36
CA THR A 284 -15.73 -8.70 51.40
C THR A 284 -16.47 -7.96 52.53
N SER A 285 -17.16 -6.88 52.17
CA SER A 285 -18.62 -6.63 52.36
C SER A 285 -19.00 -5.32 51.64
N SER A 286 -19.75 -5.34 50.54
CA SER A 286 -21.23 -5.23 50.46
C SER A 286 -21.83 -4.08 51.27
N THR A 287 -22.10 -2.92 50.65
CA THR A 287 -23.38 -2.20 50.77
C THR A 287 -23.56 -1.22 49.59
N LYS A 288 -24.69 -1.33 48.89
CA LYS A 288 -25.19 -0.38 47.86
C LYS A 288 -25.61 0.93 48.52
N ASN A 289 -25.19 2.09 47.99
CA ASN A 289 -26.17 3.13 47.64
C ASN A 289 -25.64 4.21 46.66
N ARG A 290 -26.55 4.55 45.74
CA ARG A 290 -26.65 5.70 44.82
C ARG A 290 -25.48 6.69 44.74
N GLN A 291 -24.92 6.84 43.53
CA GLN A 291 -24.61 8.15 42.95
C GLN A 291 -24.54 8.11 41.41
N LEU A 292 -25.08 9.17 40.80
CA LEU A 292 -25.22 9.39 39.36
C LEU A 292 -23.87 9.40 38.62
N PRO A 293 -23.80 8.97 37.34
CA PRO A 293 -22.57 9.07 36.56
C PRO A 293 -22.23 10.53 36.20
N LYS A 294 -21.09 11.01 36.71
CA LYS A 294 -20.38 12.22 36.25
C LYS A 294 -19.67 11.93 34.90
N PRO A 295 -19.40 12.97 34.08
CA PRO A 295 -19.05 12.82 32.66
C PRO A 295 -17.70 12.14 32.40
N LEU A 296 -17.70 11.18 31.47
CA LEU A 296 -16.52 10.45 30.97
C LEU A 296 -15.74 11.32 29.97
N GLY A 297 -14.79 12.09 30.49
CA GLY A 297 -13.71 12.68 29.70
C GLY A 297 -12.45 12.70 30.56
N LYS A 298 -11.49 11.79 30.26
CA LYS A 298 -10.06 11.76 30.66
C LYS A 298 -9.47 10.34 30.92
N SER A 299 -10.22 9.25 30.76
CA SER A 299 -9.67 7.89 31.04
C SER A 299 -8.86 7.25 29.89
N SER A 300 -8.84 7.81 28.68
CA SER A 300 -8.19 7.14 27.54
C SER A 300 -6.65 7.30 27.49
N GLN A 301 -6.10 8.41 27.98
CA GLN A 301 -4.65 8.65 27.95
C GLN A 301 -3.90 7.81 29.00
N ALA A 302 -4.44 7.67 30.21
CA ALA A 302 -3.85 6.81 31.24
C ALA A 302 -3.89 5.31 30.85
N ALA A 303 -4.97 4.87 30.18
CA ALA A 303 -5.08 3.51 29.66
C ALA A 303 -4.12 3.24 28.48
N GLN A 304 -3.90 4.24 27.60
CA GLN A 304 -2.92 4.12 26.52
C GLN A 304 -1.47 4.16 27.04
N ALA A 305 -1.16 4.96 28.07
CA ALA A 305 0.16 4.99 28.69
C ALA A 305 0.52 3.64 29.34
N ARG A 306 -0.45 3.00 30.03
CA ARG A 306 -0.26 1.66 30.62
C ARG A 306 -0.02 0.58 29.56
N LYS A 307 -0.73 0.62 28.42
CA LYS A 307 -0.49 -0.31 27.30
C LYS A 307 0.90 -0.13 26.67
N ARG A 308 1.37 1.12 26.53
CA ARG A 308 2.72 1.40 26.00
C ARG A 308 3.83 0.97 26.95
N ALA A 309 3.65 1.14 28.26
CA ALA A 309 4.61 0.68 29.27
C ALA A 309 4.75 -0.85 29.27
N HIS A 310 3.64 -1.59 29.15
CA HIS A 310 3.65 -3.05 29.11
C HIS A 310 4.35 -3.62 27.85
N ILE A 311 4.15 -2.99 26.69
CA ILE A 311 4.82 -3.40 25.45
C ILE A 311 6.33 -3.11 25.50
N LYS A 312 6.75 -2.03 26.16
CA LYS A 312 8.17 -1.70 26.35
C LYS A 312 8.85 -2.71 27.30
N ALA A 313 8.21 -3.05 28.42
CA ALA A 313 8.73 -4.04 29.37
C ALA A 313 8.95 -5.41 28.73
N MET A 314 8.00 -5.91 27.93
CA MET A 314 8.17 -7.19 27.22
C MET A 314 9.29 -7.17 26.16
N ARG A 315 9.56 -6.01 25.54
CA ARG A 315 10.62 -5.88 24.53
C ARG A 315 12.01 -5.85 25.17
N ASP A 316 12.13 -5.25 26.34
CA ASP A 316 13.39 -5.18 27.09
C ASP A 316 13.73 -6.54 27.74
N GLU A 317 12.72 -7.28 28.20
CA GLU A 317 12.90 -8.65 28.71
C GLU A 317 13.31 -9.65 27.61
N ALA A 318 12.78 -9.50 26.40
CA ALA A 318 13.17 -10.31 25.23
C ALA A 318 14.60 -10.03 24.74
N LYS A 319 15.15 -8.84 25.02
CA LYS A 319 16.55 -8.49 24.71
C LYS A 319 17.53 -9.01 25.77
N ALA A 320 17.13 -9.05 27.05
CA ALA A 320 17.95 -9.61 28.11
C ALA A 320 18.23 -11.11 27.91
N ARG A 321 17.26 -11.88 27.37
CA ARG A 321 17.42 -13.33 27.13
C ARG A 321 18.33 -13.71 25.95
N LYS A 322 18.83 -12.74 25.16
CA LYS A 322 19.81 -12.99 24.08
C LYS A 322 21.27 -12.67 24.46
N GLY A 323 21.52 -12.23 25.71
CA GLY A 323 22.85 -11.88 26.20
C GLY A 323 23.71 -13.03 26.72
N ASP A 324 23.11 -14.11 27.23
CA ASP A 324 23.81 -15.16 27.99
C ASP A 324 24.06 -16.45 27.20
N ALA A 325 24.71 -16.35 26.05
CA ALA A 325 25.25 -17.51 25.35
C ALA A 325 26.58 -17.18 24.66
N LYS A 326 27.65 -16.95 25.45
CA LYS A 326 29.01 -16.99 24.92
C LYS A 326 30.06 -17.40 25.97
N GLY A 327 30.52 -18.64 25.84
CA GLY A 327 31.69 -19.22 26.51
C GLY A 327 31.43 -20.69 26.84
N LYS A 328 32.36 -21.64 26.76
CA LYS A 328 33.77 -21.70 26.36
C LYS A 328 34.10 -23.21 26.44
N GLY A 329 34.73 -23.83 25.44
CA GLY A 329 35.09 -25.25 25.53
C GLY A 329 35.97 -25.70 24.37
N LYS A 330 37.21 -26.03 24.68
CA LYS A 330 38.36 -26.32 23.81
C LYS A 330 38.86 -27.70 24.26
N ASP A 331 39.10 -28.65 23.35
CA ASP A 331 40.09 -29.74 23.41
C ASP A 331 39.96 -30.57 22.10
N LYS A 332 40.94 -30.54 21.18
CA LYS A 332 42.17 -31.36 21.04
C LYS A 332 41.93 -32.85 20.71
N ALA A 333 42.17 -33.21 19.43
CA ALA A 333 43.21 -34.14 18.96
C ALA A 333 42.77 -35.20 17.91
N ALA A 334 43.74 -35.49 17.04
CA ALA A 334 43.94 -36.69 16.21
C ALA A 334 43.27 -36.79 14.81
N THR A 335 44.09 -36.50 13.80
CA THR A 335 44.08 -37.13 12.46
C THR A 335 44.47 -38.60 12.58
N PRO A 336 43.98 -39.49 11.70
CA PRO A 336 44.89 -40.03 10.67
C PRO A 336 44.26 -40.12 9.28
N ALA A 337 45.14 -40.19 8.28
CA ALA A 337 44.84 -40.32 6.86
C ALA A 337 44.49 -41.77 6.47
N GLN A 338 43.60 -41.97 5.50
CA GLN A 338 43.89 -42.59 4.18
C GLN A 338 42.62 -42.96 3.40
N SER A 339 42.72 -42.75 2.08
CA SER A 339 42.08 -43.41 0.93
C SER A 339 40.89 -44.37 1.12
N GLY A 340 39.85 -44.18 0.30
CA GLY A 340 38.89 -45.23 0.00
C GLY A 340 37.81 -44.77 -0.97
N SER A 341 37.80 -45.40 -2.14
CA SER A 341 36.86 -45.22 -3.24
C SER A 341 35.53 -45.96 -3.03
N SER A 342 34.60 -45.74 -3.99
CA SER A 342 33.34 -46.44 -4.21
C SER A 342 32.16 -45.96 -3.35
N SER A 343 30.90 -46.03 -3.76
CA SER A 343 30.18 -46.14 -5.04
C SER A 343 28.68 -46.05 -4.66
N LEU A 344 27.78 -46.07 -5.64
CA LEU A 344 26.30 -45.94 -5.56
C LEU A 344 25.78 -44.49 -5.45
N GLY A 345 24.97 -43.96 -6.36
CA GLY A 345 24.23 -44.56 -7.46
C GLY A 345 22.80 -44.01 -7.49
N LYS A 346 22.47 -43.21 -8.52
CA LYS A 346 21.16 -43.17 -9.22
C LYS A 346 21.17 -42.16 -10.39
N ARG A 347 21.65 -42.64 -11.54
CA ARG A 347 21.06 -42.41 -12.89
C ARG A 347 19.71 -43.17 -12.91
N HIS A 348 18.65 -42.88 -13.68
CA HIS A 348 18.42 -42.37 -15.05
C HIS A 348 17.00 -41.74 -15.07
N LYS A 349 16.59 -40.87 -16.00
CA LYS A 349 16.25 -41.24 -17.38
C LYS A 349 16.13 -40.00 -18.27
N ARG A 350 17.01 -39.92 -19.27
CA ARG A 350 16.79 -39.23 -20.54
C ARG A 350 16.00 -40.19 -21.44
N THR A 351 15.10 -39.64 -22.24
CA THR A 351 14.75 -40.21 -23.54
C THR A 351 14.77 -39.06 -24.54
N ASP A 352 15.81 -39.08 -25.39
CA ASP A 352 15.86 -38.39 -26.67
C ASP A 352 15.29 -39.34 -27.73
N SER A 353 14.41 -38.83 -28.61
CA SER A 353 14.32 -39.18 -30.03
C SER A 353 13.23 -38.28 -30.66
N ASN A 354 13.50 -37.27 -31.48
CA ASN A 354 14.21 -37.15 -32.76
C ASN A 354 13.27 -37.31 -33.99
N ALA A 355 13.47 -36.38 -34.94
CA ALA A 355 13.31 -36.48 -36.39
C ALA A 355 11.96 -36.18 -37.11
N THR A 356 11.94 -35.00 -37.75
CA THR A 356 11.87 -34.74 -39.23
C THR A 356 10.58 -34.95 -40.04
N ALA A 357 10.08 -33.85 -40.64
CA ALA A 357 9.58 -33.75 -42.04
C ALA A 357 9.33 -32.24 -42.36
N SER A 358 10.13 -31.55 -43.18
CA SER A 358 10.13 -31.50 -44.66
C SER A 358 8.73 -31.34 -45.29
N GLY A 359 8.44 -30.15 -45.80
CA GLY A 359 7.23 -29.84 -46.57
C GLY A 359 7.39 -28.62 -47.48
N LYS A 360 7.78 -28.87 -48.74
CA LYS A 360 7.77 -27.94 -49.88
C LYS A 360 6.33 -27.55 -50.27
N ALA A 361 6.08 -26.28 -50.60
CA ALA A 361 5.03 -25.86 -51.54
C ALA A 361 5.50 -24.57 -52.26
N LYS A 362 5.93 -24.62 -53.52
CA LYS A 362 5.18 -24.72 -54.80
C LYS A 362 4.64 -23.36 -55.29
N LYS A 363 5.50 -22.71 -56.07
CA LYS A 363 5.27 -21.85 -57.24
C LYS A 363 3.85 -21.92 -57.83
N THR A 364 3.15 -20.79 -57.88
CA THR A 364 2.10 -20.53 -58.87
C THR A 364 2.51 -19.35 -59.73
N ARG A 365 2.49 -19.62 -61.02
CA ARG A 365 2.72 -18.72 -62.15
C ARG A 365 1.35 -18.62 -62.82
N THR A 366 0.79 -17.42 -62.91
CA THR A 366 -0.36 -17.13 -63.77
C THR A 366 0.03 -15.95 -64.64
N SER A 367 0.26 -16.25 -65.91
CA SER A 367 0.23 -15.29 -67.02
C SER A 367 -0.86 -15.76 -67.96
N LYS A 368 -1.88 -14.92 -68.15
CA LYS A 368 -2.48 -14.60 -69.43
C LYS A 368 -3.23 -13.29 -69.28
#